data_AF-A0A9D8F7V5-F1
#
_entry.id   AF-A0A9D8F7V5-F1
#
_cell.length_a   1.000
_cell.length_b   1.000
_cell.length_c   1.000
_cell.angle_alpha   90.00
_cell.angle_beta   90.00
_cell.angle_gamma   90.00
#
_symmetry.space_group_name_H-M   'P 1'
#
loop_
_entity.id
_entity.type
_entity.pdbx_description
1 polymer ?
#
loop_
_entity_poly.entity_id
_entity_poly.type
_entity_poly.pdbx_seq_one_letter_code
_entity_poly.pdbx_strand_id
1 'polypeptide(L)' 'MPDTIEDIKKRLEELDILIRETEARLPAHSTKPPVMVDLLEYEDEYDVLLKKLNGLKNM' A
#
# COMPACT_ATOMS: atom_id res chain seq x y z
N MET A 1 1.50 -3.78 -15.72
CA MET A 1 2.11 -2.68 -14.94
C MET A 1 1.12 -1.53 -15.00
N PRO A 2 0.89 -0.75 -13.93
CA PRO A 2 0.14 0.49 -14.05
C PRO A 2 0.98 1.46 -14.88
N ASP A 3 0.58 1.65 -16.13
CA ASP A 3 1.35 2.37 -17.15
C ASP A 3 1.00 3.88 -17.16
N THR A 4 -0.09 4.27 -16.50
CA THR A 4 -0.51 5.67 -16.40
C THR A 4 -0.55 6.19 -14.96
N ILE A 5 -0.52 7.53 -14.81
CA ILE A 5 -0.73 8.21 -13.53
C ILE A 5 -2.06 7.79 -12.89
N GLU A 6 -3.09 7.57 -13.70
CA GLU A 6 -4.42 7.19 -13.22
C GLU A 6 -4.43 5.75 -12.67
N ASP A 7 -3.73 4.82 -13.32
CA ASP A 7 -3.57 3.46 -12.82
C ASP A 7 -2.82 3.43 -11.49
N ILE A 8 -1.80 4.30 -11.33
CA ILE A 8 -1.03 4.42 -10.08
C ILE A 8 -1.94 4.95 -8.95
N LYS A 9 -2.74 5.99 -9.21
CA LYS A 9 -3.69 6.50 -8.20
C LYS A 9 -4.71 5.45 -7.81
N LYS A 10 -5.30 4.76 -8.79
CA LYS A 10 -6.28 3.71 -8.54
C LYS A 10 -5.67 2.60 -7.66
N ARG A 11 -4.44 2.19 -7.96
CA ARG A 11 -3.74 1.19 -7.16
C ARG A 11 -3.44 1.69 -5.74
N LEU A 12 -3.07 2.95 -5.57
CA LEU A 12 -2.88 3.56 -4.24
C LEU A 12 -4.18 3.57 -3.42
N GLU A 13 -5.33 3.83 -4.03
CA GLU A 13 -6.64 3.73 -3.37
C GLU A 13 -6.96 2.29 -2.95
N GLU A 14 -6.71 1.31 -3.82
CA GLU A 14 -6.88 -0.11 -3.49
C GLU A 14 -5.98 -0.53 -2.32
N LEU A 15 -4.72 -0.07 -2.31
CA LEU A 15 -3.77 -0.36 -1.23
C LEU A 15 -4.19 0.27 0.10
N ASP A 16 -4.68 1.52 0.10
CA ASP A 16 -5.19 2.17 1.33
C ASP A 16 -6.35 1.38 1.96
N ILE A 17 -7.25 0.82 1.15
CA ILE A 17 -8.33 -0.06 1.62
C ILE A 17 -7.74 -1.34 2.23
N LEU A 18 -6.83 -2.00 1.52
CA LEU A 18 -6.21 -3.26 1.97
C LEU A 18 -5.42 -3.09 3.26
N ILE A 19 -4.69 -1.98 3.40
CA ILE A 19 -3.94 -1.62 4.61
C ILE A 19 -4.90 -1.49 5.78
N ARG A 20 -5.96 -0.66 5.65
CA ARG A 20 -6.93 -0.44 6.74
C ARG A 20 -7.67 -1.71 7.14
N GLU A 21 -8.09 -2.53 6.18
CA GLU A 21 -8.73 -3.82 6.45
C GLU A 21 -7.79 -4.80 7.14
N THR A 22 -6.50 -4.74 6.83
CA THR A 22 -5.48 -5.61 7.42
C THR A 22 -5.09 -5.13 8.82
N GLU A 23 -4.95 -3.83 9.03
CA GLU A 23 -4.76 -3.20 10.34
C GLU A 23 -5.93 -3.49 11.29
N ALA A 24 -7.17 -3.41 10.81
CA ALA A 24 -8.36 -3.72 11.61
C ALA A 24 -8.40 -5.20 12.07
N ARG A 25 -7.69 -6.08 11.37
CA ARG A 25 -7.55 -7.51 11.71
C ARG A 25 -6.32 -7.80 12.57
N LEU A 26 -5.44 -6.82 12.80
CA LEU A 26 -4.26 -7.02 13.63
C LEU A 26 -4.66 -7.23 15.10
N PRO A 27 -4.12 -8.28 15.77
CA PRO A 27 -4.33 -8.44 17.20
C PRO A 27 -3.63 -7.33 17.97
N ALA A 28 -4.31 -6.74 18.96
CA ALA A 28 -3.79 -5.64 19.80
C ALA A 28 -2.46 -5.96 20.51
N HIS A 29 -2.16 -7.24 20.70
CA HIS A 29 -0.89 -7.74 21.22
C HIS A 29 -0.42 -8.91 20.36
N SER A 30 0.43 -8.66 19.36
CA SER A 30 1.03 -9.75 18.59
C SER A 30 2.47 -9.45 18.18
N THR A 31 3.32 -10.47 18.33
CA THR A 31 4.77 -10.41 18.11
C THR A 31 5.20 -10.89 16.72
N LYS A 32 4.32 -10.73 15.71
CA LYS A 32 4.42 -11.06 14.25
C LYS A 32 3.46 -12.15 13.79
N PRO A 33 2.16 -11.85 13.62
CA PRO A 33 1.22 -12.72 12.93
C PRO A 33 1.41 -12.63 11.40
N PRO A 34 1.01 -13.66 10.62
CA PRO A 34 1.04 -13.65 9.15
C PRO A 34 0.40 -12.41 8.52
N VAL A 35 -0.64 -11.88 9.15
CA VAL A 35 -1.36 -10.65 8.75
C VAL A 35 -0.44 -9.41 8.74
N MET A 36 0.61 -9.39 9.56
CA MET A 36 1.60 -8.30 9.58
C MET A 36 2.54 -8.38 8.38
N VAL A 37 2.78 -9.57 7.81
CA VAL A 37 3.57 -9.70 6.58
C VAL A 37 2.80 -9.11 5.41
N ASP A 38 1.52 -9.46 5.27
CA ASP A 38 0.64 -8.90 4.24
C ASP A 38 0.55 -7.37 4.37
N LEU A 39 0.42 -6.85 5.60
CA LEU A 39 0.39 -5.41 5.85
C LEU A 39 1.68 -4.72 5.37
N LEU A 40 2.84 -5.25 5.75
CA LEU A 40 4.13 -4.69 5.36
C LEU A 40 4.32 -4.71 3.84
N GLU A 41 3.87 -5.75 3.15
CA GLU A 41 3.92 -5.82 1.69
C GLU A 41 3.04 -4.74 1.04
N TYR A 42 1.84 -4.49 1.58
CA TYR A 42 0.97 -3.41 1.08
C TYR A 42 1.55 -2.02 1.35
N GLU A 43 2.13 -1.80 2.52
CA GLU A 43 2.79 -0.53 2.88
C GLU A 43 4.01 -0.26 1.98
N ASP A 44 4.85 -1.27 1.73
CA ASP A 44 6.00 -1.17 0.83
C ASP A 44 5.56 -0.87 -0.62
N GLU A 45 4.51 -1.55 -1.12
CA GLU A 45 3.96 -1.28 -2.46
C GLU A 45 3.42 0.15 -2.56
N TYR A 46 2.69 0.61 -1.54
CA TYR A 46 2.13 1.95 -1.47
C TYR A 46 3.24 3.01 -1.55
N ASP A 47 4.31 2.84 -0.78
CA ASP A 47 5.45 3.74 -0.74
C ASP A 47 6.18 3.83 -2.10
N VAL A 48 6.37 2.69 -2.77
CA VAL A 48 6.98 2.63 -4.10
C VAL A 48 6.13 3.37 -5.13
N LEU A 49 4.81 3.13 -5.13
CA LEU A 49 3.89 3.77 -6.06
C LEU A 49 3.73 5.27 -5.80
N LEU A 50 3.72 5.68 -4.55
CA LEU A 50 3.67 7.09 -4.17
C LEU A 50 4.93 7.84 -4.62
N LYS A 51 6.11 7.25 -4.43
CA LYS A 51 7.37 7.78 -4.96
C LYS A 51 7.34 7.89 -6.48
N LYS A 52 6.86 6.85 -7.18
CA LYS A 52 6.69 6.87 -8.64
C LYS A 52 5.75 7.99 -9.09
N LEU A 53 4.60 8.14 -8.44
CA LEU A 53 3.62 9.19 -8.74
C LEU A 53 4.21 10.59 -8.55
N ASN A 54 4.93 10.81 -7.46
CA ASN A 54 5.58 12.09 -7.19
C ASN A 54 6.70 12.39 -8.19
N GLY A 55 7.45 11.38 -8.62
CA GLY A 55 8.44 11.52 -9.70
C GLY A 55 7.80 11.94 -11.02
N LEU A 56 6.65 11.35 -11.37
CA LEU A 56 5.92 11.69 -12.60
C LEU A 56 5.25 13.07 -12.56
N LYS A 57 4.84 13.55 -11.38
CA LYS A 57 4.23 14.89 -11.21
C LYS A 57 5.25 16.03 -11.17
N ASN A 58 6.50 15.73 -10.82
CA ASN A 58 7.59 16.70 -10.72
C ASN A 58 8.48 16.73 -11.97
N MET A 59 8.11 16.00 -13.04
CA MET A 59 8.65 16.12 -14.40
C MET A 59 7.85 17.14 -15.20
#